data_AF-A0A9D6XNW4-F1
#
_entry.id   AF-A0A9D6XNW4-F1
#
_cell.length_a   1.000
_cell.length_b   1.000
_cell.length_c   1.000
_cell.angle_alpha   90.00
_cell.angle_beta   90.00
_cell.angle_gamma   90.00
#
_symmetry.space_group_name_H-M   'P 1'
#
loop_
_entity.id
_entity.type
_entity.pdbx_description
1 polymer ?
#
loop_
_entity_poly.entity_id
_entity_poly.type
_entity_poly.pdbx_seq_one_letter_code
_entity_poly.pdbx_strand_id
1 'polypeptide(L)'
;PGQGRTAAGSLGQAFLREFVVTMDFPREAFSLALPRRARDADPEAGDERQRKIKYTVPMRYPTVTEGYWEDSERIPILWDTGAGLSVVDARLLESASAPPAMEDRERKGKDGTGEIIAYRRTESPAEFRIGDLAVSVQPAVLDLREVNRRAPYLGAILGADAMRDFAVTFDYFRGEIRVRRALAPPAPGRETPPAR
;
A
#
# COMPACT_ATOMS: atom_id res chain seq x y z
N PRO A 1 25.80 1.22 1.55
CA PRO A 1 25.22 -0.15 1.64
C PRO A 1 24.48 -0.34 2.97
N GLY A 2 23.16 -0.14 2.99
CA GLY A 2 22.34 -0.32 4.18
C GLY A 2 22.19 -1.81 4.50
N GLN A 3 22.58 -2.21 5.72
CA GLN A 3 22.28 -3.54 6.24
C GLN A 3 20.78 -3.78 6.16
N GLY A 4 20.37 -4.78 5.38
CA GLY A 4 18.98 -5.20 5.33
C GLY A 4 18.56 -5.64 6.72
N ARG A 5 17.71 -4.84 7.38
CA ARG A 5 17.01 -5.27 8.59
C ARG A 5 16.21 -6.52 8.20
N THR A 6 16.65 -7.68 8.67
CA THR A 6 15.86 -8.90 8.58
C THR A 6 14.63 -8.70 9.44
N ALA A 7 13.45 -8.80 8.84
CA ALA A 7 12.21 -8.80 9.61
C ALA A 7 12.25 -10.03 10.54
N ALA A 8 12.13 -9.82 11.86
CA ALA A 8 12.11 -10.91 12.85
C ALA A 8 10.87 -11.81 12.72
N GLY A 9 9.89 -11.42 11.90
CA GLY A 9 8.68 -12.15 11.58
C GLY A 9 7.71 -11.25 10.80
N SER A 10 6.64 -11.85 10.28
CA SER A 10 5.52 -11.12 9.69
C SER A 10 4.22 -11.48 10.42
N LEU A 11 3.36 -10.47 10.62
CA LEU A 11 2.01 -10.69 11.14
C LEU A 11 1.08 -10.95 9.95
N GLY A 12 0.61 -12.19 9.86
CA GLY A 12 -0.31 -12.60 8.82
C GLY A 12 -1.72 -12.04 9.01
N GLN A 13 -2.45 -11.99 7.92
CA GLN A 13 -3.81 -11.48 7.87
C GLN A 13 -4.80 -12.29 8.74
N ALA A 14 -4.55 -13.57 8.99
CA ALA A 14 -5.34 -14.39 9.91
C ALA A 14 -5.35 -13.86 11.36
N PHE A 15 -4.27 -13.19 11.78
CA PHE A 15 -4.17 -12.51 13.07
C PHE A 15 -4.76 -11.09 12.99
N LEU A 16 -4.40 -10.34 11.95
CA LEU A 16 -4.74 -8.93 11.81
C LEU A 16 -6.24 -8.67 11.64
N ARG A 17 -7.01 -9.62 11.11
CA ARG A 17 -8.45 -9.48 10.87
C ARG A 17 -9.28 -9.25 12.13
N GLU A 18 -8.74 -9.52 13.32
CA GLU A 18 -9.40 -9.29 14.61
C GLU A 18 -9.33 -7.82 15.06
N PHE A 19 -8.60 -6.98 14.33
CA PHE A 19 -8.35 -5.58 14.68
C PHE A 19 -8.74 -4.63 13.56
N VAL A 20 -8.92 -3.36 13.91
CA VAL A 20 -8.74 -2.24 12.98
C VAL A 20 -7.26 -1.92 12.98
N VAL A 21 -6.62 -2.06 11.83
CA VAL A 21 -5.16 -1.97 11.68
C VAL A 21 -4.82 -0.65 11.00
N THR A 22 -3.98 0.19 11.61
CA THR A 22 -3.50 1.41 10.95
C THR A 22 -1.99 1.42 10.82
N MET A 23 -1.52 1.67 9.60
CA MET A 23 -0.14 1.91 9.24
C MET A 23 0.01 3.39 8.86
N ASP A 24 0.69 4.17 9.69
CA ASP A 24 1.06 5.56 9.39
C ASP A 24 2.48 5.55 8.82
N PHE A 25 2.59 5.46 7.49
CA PHE A 25 3.87 5.28 6.81
C PHE A 25 4.82 6.46 7.02
N PRO A 26 4.39 7.74 6.90
CA PRO A 26 5.29 8.87 7.16
C PRO A 26 5.83 8.92 8.59
N ARG A 27 5.08 8.43 9.57
CA ARG A 27 5.49 8.40 10.98
C ARG A 27 6.13 7.09 11.42
N GLU A 28 6.26 6.13 10.51
CA GLU A 28 6.69 4.75 10.79
C GLU A 28 5.94 4.13 11.98
N ALA A 29 4.66 4.46 12.12
CA ALA A 29 3.85 4.05 13.26
C ALA A 29 2.82 2.99 12.88
N PHE A 30 2.61 2.04 13.78
CA PHE A 30 1.66 0.95 13.66
C PHE A 30 0.74 0.92 14.86
N SER A 31 -0.56 0.71 14.62
CA SER A 31 -1.54 0.57 15.70
C SER A 31 -2.57 -0.51 15.39
N LEU A 32 -3.00 -1.16 16.48
CA LEU A 32 -4.06 -2.15 16.49
C LEU A 32 -5.14 -1.69 17.46
N ALA A 33 -6.37 -1.58 16.98
CA ALA A 33 -7.51 -1.25 17.82
C ALA A 33 -8.56 -2.36 17.75
N LEU A 34 -9.13 -2.74 18.89
CA LEU A 34 -10.30 -3.61 18.89
C LEU A 34 -11.51 -2.87 18.27
N PRO A 35 -12.39 -3.53 17.52
CA PRO A 35 -13.46 -2.86 16.76
C PRO A 35 -14.43 -2.07 17.65
N ARG A 36 -14.74 -2.61 18.83
CA ARG A 36 -15.59 -1.93 19.81
C ARG A 36 -14.98 -0.60 20.24
N ARG A 37 -13.66 -0.59 20.49
CA ARG A 37 -12.92 0.64 20.84
C ARG A 37 -12.72 1.56 19.65
N ALA A 38 -12.57 1.03 18.43
CA ALA A 38 -12.44 1.83 17.21
C ALA A 38 -13.75 2.52 16.78
N ARG A 39 -14.91 2.08 17.28
CA ARG A 39 -16.19 2.79 17.09
C ARG A 39 -16.29 4.03 17.96
N ASP A 40 -15.76 3.96 19.18
CA ASP A 40 -15.85 5.04 20.16
C ASP A 40 -14.66 6.01 20.05
N ALA A 41 -13.47 5.46 19.77
CA ALA A 41 -12.32 6.22 19.33
C ALA A 41 -12.45 6.42 17.83
N ASP A 42 -13.25 7.40 17.41
CA ASP A 42 -12.93 8.04 16.15
C ASP A 42 -11.55 8.69 16.34
N PRO A 43 -10.46 8.18 15.73
CA PRO A 43 -9.15 8.82 15.85
C PRO A 43 -9.17 10.28 15.35
N GLU A 44 -10.27 10.70 14.70
CA GLU A 44 -10.56 12.06 14.21
C GLU A 44 -11.14 13.03 15.26
N ALA A 45 -11.40 12.60 16.50
CA ALA A 45 -12.01 13.45 17.52
C ALA A 45 -11.06 14.52 18.11
N GLY A 46 -9.74 14.40 17.89
CA GLY A 46 -8.74 15.24 18.57
C GLY A 46 -7.97 16.26 17.73
N ASP A 47 -7.97 16.17 16.40
CA ASP A 47 -7.10 17.02 15.57
C ASP A 47 -7.73 17.38 14.21
N GLU A 48 -8.36 18.55 14.12
CA GLU A 48 -8.98 19.07 12.89
C GLU A 48 -7.99 19.20 11.73
N ARG A 49 -6.67 19.33 11.99
CA ARG A 49 -5.65 19.41 10.95
C ARG A 49 -5.48 18.07 10.22
N GLN A 50 -5.85 16.96 10.85
CA GLN A 50 -5.77 15.62 10.29
C GLN A 50 -6.96 15.28 9.39
N ARG A 51 -8.06 16.06 9.40
CA ARG A 51 -9.29 15.77 8.64
C ARG A 51 -9.20 16.03 7.13
N LYS A 52 -8.08 16.56 6.62
CA LYS A 52 -7.97 16.87 5.19
C LYS A 52 -7.59 15.64 4.38
N ILE A 53 -8.61 15.15 3.68
CA ILE A 53 -8.61 14.12 2.63
C ILE A 53 -8.61 12.69 3.20
N LYS A 54 -9.82 12.12 3.25
CA LYS A 54 -10.12 10.74 3.62
C LYS A 54 -10.75 10.06 2.40
N TYR A 55 -10.10 9.02 1.91
CA TYR A 55 -10.67 8.11 0.92
C TYR A 55 -11.09 6.84 1.65
N THR A 56 -12.29 6.33 1.35
CA THR A 56 -12.77 5.04 1.87
C THR A 56 -13.11 4.17 0.68
N VAL A 57 -12.49 2.99 0.61
CA VAL A 57 -12.64 2.07 -0.52
C VAL A 57 -13.10 0.70 -0.02
N PRO A 58 -14.06 0.06 -0.72
CA PRO A 58 -14.56 -1.25 -0.31
C PRO A 58 -13.49 -2.33 -0.53
N MET A 59 -13.34 -3.20 0.45
CA MET A 59 -12.41 -4.33 0.46
C MET A 59 -13.18 -5.63 0.18
N ARG A 60 -12.81 -6.35 -0.89
CA ARG A 60 -13.56 -7.55 -1.34
C ARG A 60 -13.06 -8.87 -0.77
N TYR A 61 -11.75 -9.04 -0.64
CA TYR A 61 -11.09 -10.25 -0.09
C TYR A 61 -9.67 -9.85 0.27
N PRO A 62 -9.14 -10.31 1.42
CA PRO A 62 -8.53 -9.39 2.36
C PRO A 62 -7.47 -8.48 1.73
N THR A 63 -7.68 -7.19 1.94
CA THR A 63 -6.90 -6.06 1.43
C THR A 63 -6.89 -5.89 -0.09
N VAL A 64 -7.79 -6.56 -0.84
CA VAL A 64 -8.02 -6.32 -2.27
C VAL A 64 -9.14 -5.31 -2.51
N THR A 65 -8.86 -4.32 -3.35
CA THR A 65 -9.82 -3.34 -3.87
C THR A 65 -9.90 -3.45 -5.40
N GLU A 66 -10.92 -2.85 -6.01
CA GLU A 66 -10.95 -2.65 -7.46
C GLU A 66 -10.40 -1.26 -7.80
N GLY A 67 -9.64 -1.16 -8.89
CA GLY A 67 -9.10 0.10 -9.37
C GLY A 67 -8.64 0.01 -10.82
N TYR A 68 -7.84 0.98 -11.24
CA TYR A 68 -7.27 1.10 -12.58
C TYR A 68 -5.77 1.36 -12.47
N TRP A 69 -5.01 0.90 -13.45
CA TRP A 69 -3.62 1.29 -13.65
C TRP A 69 -3.53 1.93 -15.03
N GLU A 70 -3.12 3.21 -15.09
CA GLU A 70 -3.17 4.00 -16.33
C GLU A 70 -4.57 3.93 -16.99
N ASP A 71 -4.63 3.55 -18.26
CA ASP A 71 -5.84 3.39 -19.06
C ASP A 71 -6.29 1.92 -19.15
N SER A 72 -5.86 1.08 -18.20
CA SER A 72 -6.28 -0.33 -18.15
C SER A 72 -7.78 -0.46 -17.92
N GLU A 73 -8.31 -1.65 -18.18
CA GLU A 73 -9.60 -2.07 -17.62
C GLU A 73 -9.55 -2.09 -16.08
N ARG A 74 -10.72 -2.23 -15.44
CA ARG A 74 -10.80 -2.33 -13.98
C ARG A 74 -10.11 -3.62 -13.51
N ILE A 75 -9.10 -3.47 -12.65
CA ILE A 75 -8.28 -4.57 -12.13
C ILE A 75 -8.44 -4.74 -10.62
N PRO A 76 -8.29 -5.97 -10.10
CA PRO A 76 -8.11 -6.20 -8.67
C PRO A 76 -6.70 -5.80 -8.22
N ILE A 77 -6.64 -5.00 -7.15
CA ILE A 77 -5.42 -4.43 -6.60
C ILE A 77 -5.28 -4.88 -5.15
N LEU A 78 -4.21 -5.63 -4.85
CA LEU A 78 -3.86 -6.03 -3.49
C LEU A 78 -3.08 -4.92 -2.79
N TRP A 79 -3.50 -4.53 -1.59
CA TRP A 79 -2.71 -3.68 -0.70
C TRP A 79 -1.82 -4.55 0.17
N ASP A 80 -0.50 -4.50 -0.05
CA ASP A 80 0.48 -5.33 0.64
C ASP A 80 1.52 -4.45 1.36
N THR A 81 1.36 -4.33 2.68
CA THR A 81 2.26 -3.55 3.53
C THR A 81 3.64 -4.20 3.70
N GLY A 82 3.77 -5.50 3.38
CA GLY A 82 5.04 -6.23 3.38
C GLY A 82 5.85 -6.03 2.08
N ALA A 83 5.17 -5.72 0.97
CA ALA A 83 5.79 -5.41 -0.30
C ALA A 83 6.50 -4.06 -0.23
N GLY A 84 7.79 -4.04 -0.59
CA GLY A 84 8.57 -2.79 -0.63
C GLY A 84 8.39 -1.99 -1.92
N LEU A 85 7.84 -2.59 -2.97
CA LEU A 85 7.59 -1.99 -4.26
C LEU A 85 6.18 -2.37 -4.71
N SER A 86 5.55 -1.47 -5.43
CA SER A 86 4.32 -1.77 -6.14
C SER A 86 4.63 -2.56 -7.41
N VAL A 87 3.73 -3.48 -7.76
CA VAL A 87 3.90 -4.42 -8.86
C VAL A 87 2.65 -4.39 -9.75
N VAL A 88 2.85 -4.45 -11.06
CA VAL A 88 1.78 -4.71 -12.04
C VAL A 88 2.03 -6.03 -12.74
N ASP A 89 0.95 -6.73 -13.09
CA ASP A 89 1.03 -7.94 -13.91
C ASP A 89 1.51 -7.58 -15.32
N ALA A 90 2.53 -8.29 -15.81
CA ALA A 90 3.06 -8.13 -17.16
C ALA A 90 1.98 -8.21 -18.26
N ARG A 91 0.90 -8.95 -18.03
CA ARG A 91 -0.22 -9.08 -18.99
C ARG A 91 -0.99 -7.77 -19.20
N LEU A 92 -0.95 -6.85 -18.24
CA LEU A 92 -1.57 -5.53 -18.41
C LEU A 92 -0.82 -4.67 -19.43
N LEU A 93 0.45 -4.98 -19.71
CA LEU A 93 1.21 -4.31 -20.76
C LEU A 93 0.88 -4.86 -22.15
N GLU A 94 0.51 -6.14 -22.24
CA GLU A 94 0.18 -6.78 -23.52
C GLU A 94 -1.08 -6.18 -24.16
N SER A 95 -2.00 -5.66 -23.33
CA SER A 95 -3.21 -4.98 -23.76
C SER A 95 -3.08 -3.46 -23.84
N ALA A 96 -1.95 -2.88 -23.43
CA ALA A 96 -1.76 -1.43 -23.45
C ALA A 96 -1.55 -0.94 -24.88
N SER A 97 -2.29 0.09 -25.29
CA SER A 97 -2.12 0.71 -26.61
C SER A 97 -0.75 1.38 -26.78
N ALA A 98 -0.17 1.86 -25.67
CA ALA A 98 1.17 2.43 -25.60
C ALA A 98 1.83 1.97 -24.29
N PRO A 99 2.57 0.84 -24.28
CA PRO A 99 3.24 0.38 -23.07
C PRO A 99 4.31 1.39 -22.62
N PRO A 100 4.45 1.65 -21.31
CA PRO A 100 5.49 2.55 -20.80
C PRO A 100 6.89 2.02 -21.11
N ALA A 101 7.85 2.93 -21.27
CA ALA A 101 9.25 2.57 -21.34
C ALA A 101 9.70 1.84 -20.05
N MET A 102 10.58 0.86 -20.19
CA MET A 102 10.97 -0.05 -19.11
C MET A 102 12.49 -0.19 -19.02
N GLU A 103 12.98 -0.26 -17.78
CA GLU A 103 14.36 -0.60 -17.45
C GLU A 103 14.44 -1.97 -16.76
N ASP A 104 15.43 -2.77 -17.14
CA ASP A 104 15.74 -4.03 -16.44
C ASP A 104 16.42 -3.73 -15.11
N ARG A 105 15.95 -4.38 -14.05
CA ARG A 105 16.44 -4.24 -12.68
C ARG A 105 16.56 -5.59 -12.00
N GLU A 106 17.45 -5.65 -11.03
CA GLU A 106 17.62 -6.81 -10.16
C GLU A 106 17.46 -6.39 -8.70
N ARG A 107 16.83 -7.25 -7.90
CA ARG A 107 16.73 -7.06 -6.46
C ARG A 107 16.86 -8.39 -5.74
N LYS A 108 17.61 -8.39 -4.64
CA LYS A 108 17.66 -9.52 -3.72
C LYS A 108 16.31 -9.67 -2.97
N GLY A 109 15.72 -10.85 -3.05
CA GLY A 109 14.50 -11.24 -2.34
C GLY A 109 14.61 -11.02 -0.82
N LYS A 110 13.50 -10.62 -0.20
CA LYS A 110 13.39 -10.36 1.24
C LYS A 110 13.10 -11.61 2.08
N ASP A 111 12.83 -12.74 1.44
CA ASP A 111 12.55 -14.05 2.04
C ASP A 111 13.79 -14.71 2.68
N GLY A 112 14.97 -14.07 2.60
CA GLY A 112 16.19 -14.56 3.23
C GLY A 112 16.89 -15.68 2.47
N THR A 113 16.30 -16.17 1.36
CA THR A 113 16.94 -17.13 0.44
C THR A 113 18.09 -16.49 -0.31
N GLY A 114 18.04 -15.16 -0.46
CA GLY A 114 19.02 -14.38 -1.20
C GLY A 114 18.90 -14.51 -2.71
N GLU A 115 17.79 -15.07 -3.19
CA GLU A 115 17.45 -15.13 -4.61
C GLU A 115 17.45 -13.73 -5.22
N ILE A 116 18.06 -13.58 -6.39
CA ILE A 116 18.00 -12.35 -7.18
C ILE A 116 16.74 -12.45 -8.04
N ILE A 117 15.81 -11.56 -7.79
CA ILE A 117 14.60 -11.40 -8.60
C ILE A 117 14.92 -10.35 -9.66
N ALA A 118 15.01 -10.78 -10.91
CA ALA A 118 15.03 -9.89 -12.07
C ALA A 118 13.61 -9.40 -12.36
N TYR A 119 13.45 -8.10 -12.60
CA TYR A 119 12.17 -7.48 -12.91
C TYR A 119 12.38 -6.29 -13.83
N ARG A 120 11.33 -5.91 -14.57
CA ARG A 120 11.30 -4.65 -15.32
C ARG A 120 10.65 -3.57 -14.47
N ARG A 121 11.05 -2.33 -14.62
CA ARG A 121 10.43 -1.19 -13.92
C ARG A 121 10.08 -0.11 -14.92
N THR A 122 8.98 0.60 -14.72
CA THR A 122 8.64 1.73 -15.59
C THR A 122 9.64 2.87 -15.40
N GLU A 123 10.07 3.48 -16.51
CA GLU A 123 11.00 4.62 -16.47
C GLU A 123 10.33 5.88 -15.89
N SER A 124 9.04 6.06 -16.18
CA SER A 124 8.23 7.16 -15.64
C SER A 124 7.23 6.66 -14.60
N PRO A 125 6.86 7.50 -13.62
CA PRO A 125 5.75 7.20 -12.72
C PRO A 125 4.47 6.92 -13.50
N ALA A 126 3.77 5.88 -13.10
CA ALA A 126 2.47 5.48 -13.58
C ALA A 126 1.43 5.66 -12.47
N GLU A 127 0.19 5.95 -12.86
CA GLU A 127 -0.92 6.23 -11.95
C GLU A 127 -1.77 4.99 -11.67
N PHE A 128 -2.04 4.74 -10.39
CA PHE A 128 -3.11 3.87 -9.92
C PHE A 128 -4.29 4.71 -9.45
N ARG A 129 -5.51 4.36 -9.88
CA ARG A 129 -6.75 4.99 -9.43
C ARG A 129 -7.64 4.00 -8.69
N ILE A 130 -8.03 4.32 -7.46
CA ILE A 130 -8.87 3.47 -6.60
C ILE A 130 -9.99 4.34 -6.02
N GLY A 131 -11.16 4.31 -6.64
CA GLY A 131 -12.19 5.32 -6.39
C GLY A 131 -11.64 6.71 -6.72
N ASP A 132 -11.77 7.65 -5.79
CA ASP A 132 -11.24 9.02 -5.93
C ASP A 132 -9.75 9.16 -5.55
N LEU A 133 -9.12 8.09 -5.05
CA LEU A 133 -7.70 8.10 -4.72
C LEU A 133 -6.87 7.85 -5.99
N ALA A 134 -5.95 8.78 -6.28
CA ALA A 134 -4.90 8.61 -7.29
C ALA A 134 -3.53 8.50 -6.62
N VAL A 135 -2.73 7.51 -7.01
CA VAL A 135 -1.37 7.27 -6.50
C VAL A 135 -0.41 7.07 -7.67
N SER A 136 0.63 7.91 -7.74
CA SER A 136 1.66 7.82 -8.78
C SER A 136 2.92 7.15 -8.24
N VAL A 137 3.34 6.05 -8.86
CA VAL A 137 4.55 5.27 -8.51
C VAL A 137 5.22 4.71 -9.75
N GLN A 138 6.48 4.27 -9.65
CA GLN A 138 7.16 3.53 -10.72
C GLN A 138 7.10 2.02 -10.39
N PRO A 139 6.05 1.29 -10.81
CA PRO A 139 5.88 -0.09 -10.43
C PRO A 139 6.92 -1.01 -11.08
N ALA A 140 7.22 -2.11 -10.40
CA ALA A 140 7.82 -3.27 -11.02
C ALA A 140 6.79 -4.00 -11.88
N VAL A 141 7.25 -4.62 -12.95
CA VAL A 141 6.47 -5.43 -13.87
C VAL A 141 6.92 -6.87 -13.67
N LEU A 142 6.00 -7.72 -13.22
CA LEU A 142 6.24 -9.13 -12.95
C LEU A 142 5.10 -9.97 -13.51
N ASP A 143 5.40 -11.22 -13.82
CA ASP A 143 4.37 -12.20 -14.13
C ASP A 143 3.71 -12.68 -12.83
N LEU A 144 2.47 -12.26 -12.59
CA LEU A 144 1.72 -12.61 -11.38
C LEU A 144 0.97 -13.94 -11.49
N ARG A 145 1.15 -14.73 -12.56
CA ARG A 145 0.47 -16.03 -12.73
C ARG A 145 0.64 -16.95 -11.51
N GLU A 146 1.84 -17.01 -10.94
CA GLU A 146 2.08 -17.86 -9.77
C GLU A 146 1.32 -17.39 -8.52
N VAL A 147 1.34 -16.07 -8.27
CA VAL A 147 0.59 -15.47 -7.16
C VAL A 147 -0.91 -15.73 -7.34
N ASN A 148 -1.39 -15.57 -8.58
CA ASN A 148 -2.78 -15.77 -8.99
C ASN A 148 -3.23 -17.24 -8.97
N ARG A 149 -2.34 -18.24 -8.84
CA ARG A 149 -2.75 -19.63 -8.59
C ARG A 149 -3.38 -19.82 -7.20
N ARG A 150 -3.11 -18.91 -6.25
CA ARG A 150 -3.52 -19.02 -4.84
C ARG A 150 -4.47 -17.91 -4.39
N ALA A 151 -4.74 -16.94 -5.24
CA ALA A 151 -5.55 -15.76 -4.97
C ALA A 151 -6.50 -15.47 -6.15
N PRO A 152 -7.60 -14.71 -5.95
CA PRO A 152 -8.33 -14.16 -7.09
C PRO A 152 -7.38 -13.37 -7.99
N TYR A 153 -7.65 -13.36 -9.29
CA TYR A 153 -6.82 -12.71 -10.32
C TYR A 153 -6.43 -11.28 -9.88
N LEU A 154 -5.17 -11.08 -9.49
CA LEU A 154 -4.59 -9.78 -9.19
C LEU A 154 -4.02 -9.19 -10.47
N GLY A 155 -4.40 -7.96 -10.76
CA GLY A 155 -3.73 -7.15 -11.78
C GLY A 155 -2.56 -6.35 -11.21
N ALA A 156 -2.60 -6.01 -9.91
CA ALA A 156 -1.53 -5.26 -9.27
C ALA A 156 -1.42 -5.52 -7.76
N ILE A 157 -0.26 -5.17 -7.21
CA ILE A 157 0.05 -5.11 -5.78
C ILE A 157 0.54 -3.69 -5.49
N LEU A 158 -0.09 -2.99 -4.55
CA LEU A 158 0.41 -1.72 -4.01
C LEU A 158 1.27 -1.98 -2.78
N GLY A 159 2.55 -1.62 -2.90
CA GLY A 159 3.53 -1.75 -1.84
C GLY A 159 3.68 -0.49 -0.99
N ALA A 160 4.66 -0.55 -0.08
CA ALA A 160 5.01 0.55 0.80
C ALA A 160 5.43 1.84 0.06
N ASP A 161 5.94 1.73 -1.16
CA ASP A 161 6.28 2.88 -2.01
C ASP A 161 5.06 3.70 -2.43
N ALA A 162 3.93 3.04 -2.72
CA ALA A 162 2.64 3.68 -3.00
C ALA A 162 1.99 4.24 -1.73
N MET A 163 2.18 3.55 -0.60
CA MET A 163 1.54 3.94 0.66
C MET A 163 2.33 4.97 1.48
N ARG A 164 3.58 5.30 1.07
CA ARG A 164 4.54 6.06 1.87
C ARG A 164 4.06 7.42 2.37
N ASP A 165 3.14 8.05 1.64
CA ASP A 165 2.62 9.41 1.91
C ASP A 165 1.27 9.37 2.68
N PHE A 166 0.85 8.18 3.10
CA PHE A 166 -0.48 7.95 3.64
C PHE A 166 -0.45 7.25 5.01
N ALA A 167 -1.47 7.54 5.81
CA ALA A 167 -1.93 6.65 6.84
C ALA A 167 -3.01 5.74 6.24
N VAL A 168 -2.77 4.43 6.23
CA VAL A 168 -3.65 3.41 5.67
C VAL A 168 -4.25 2.60 6.81
N THR A 169 -5.56 2.58 6.89
CA THR A 169 -6.32 1.82 7.88
C THR A 169 -7.10 0.69 7.21
N PHE A 170 -6.85 -0.54 7.62
CA PHE A 170 -7.62 -1.72 7.22
C PHE A 170 -8.67 -2.00 8.31
N ASP A 171 -9.95 -1.80 7.99
CA ASP A 171 -11.08 -2.14 8.86
C ASP A 171 -11.73 -3.42 8.32
N TYR A 172 -11.22 -4.57 8.78
CA TYR A 172 -11.69 -5.89 8.34
C TYR A 172 -13.15 -6.18 8.72
N PHE A 173 -13.66 -5.53 9.77
CA PHE A 173 -15.03 -5.71 10.24
C PHE A 173 -16.04 -5.02 9.35
N ARG A 174 -15.67 -3.83 8.86
CA ARG A 174 -16.48 -3.09 7.89
C ARG A 174 -16.19 -3.45 6.44
N GLY A 175 -15.13 -4.22 6.20
CA GLY A 175 -14.72 -4.58 4.84
C GLY A 175 -14.28 -3.35 4.04
N GLU A 176 -13.51 -2.45 4.65
CA GLU A 176 -13.08 -1.21 4.01
C GLU A 176 -11.61 -0.87 4.30
N ILE A 177 -10.98 -0.17 3.36
CA ILE A 177 -9.69 0.47 3.54
C ILE A 177 -9.92 1.96 3.59
N ARG A 178 -9.38 2.62 4.62
CA ARG A 178 -9.41 4.07 4.75
C ARG A 178 -8.00 4.59 4.50
N VAL A 179 -7.88 5.56 3.62
CA VAL A 179 -6.61 6.16 3.24
C VAL A 179 -6.68 7.64 3.53
N ARG A 180 -5.67 8.14 4.23
CA ARG A 180 -5.56 9.56 4.56
C ARG A 180 -4.18 10.04 4.21
N ARG A 181 -4.07 11.19 3.57
CA ARG A 181 -2.75 11.80 3.37
C ARG A 181 -2.22 12.20 4.74
N ALA A 182 -1.11 11.60 5.16
CA ALA A 182 -0.51 11.97 6.43
C ALA A 182 0.22 13.31 6.24
N LEU A 183 -0.03 14.26 7.14
CA LEU A 183 0.79 15.46 7.20
C LEU A 183 2.22 15.01 7.52
N ALA A 184 3.18 15.49 6.74
CA ALA A 184 4.59 15.22 6.99
C ALA A 184 4.89 15.48 8.48
N PRO A 185 5.66 14.61 9.14
CA PRO A 185 6.05 14.87 10.52
C PRO A 185 6.70 16.25 10.59
N PRO A 186 6.45 17.04 11.65
CA PRO A 186 7.15 18.30 11.84
C PRO A 186 8.66 18.03 11.76
N ALA A 187 9.38 18.88 11.03
CA ALA A 187 10.82 18.73 10.87
C ALA A 187 11.49 18.53 12.24
N PRO A 188 12.43 17.59 12.38
CA PRO A 188 13.09 17.34 13.65
C PRO A 188 13.72 18.65 14.14
N GLY A 189 13.32 19.11 15.33
CA GLY A 189 13.81 20.35 15.96
C GLY A 189 12.84 21.52 16.03
N ARG A 190 11.60 21.42 15.51
CA ARG A 190 10.53 22.35 15.85
C ARG A 190 9.71 21.80 17.02
N GLU A 191 10.21 21.98 18.24
CA GLU A 191 9.36 21.83 19.41
C GLU A 191 8.15 22.75 19.25
N THR A 192 6.95 22.17 19.37
CA THR A 192 5.73 22.95 19.47
C THR A 192 5.90 23.86 20.69
N PRO A 193 5.80 25.20 20.55
CA PRO A 193 5.85 26.06 21.72
C PRO A 193 4.77 25.61 22.70
N PRO A 194 5.05 25.59 24.01
CA PRO A 194 4.04 25.24 25.00
C PRO A 194 2.81 26.13 24.78
N ALA A 195 1.63 25.51 24.78
CA ALA A 195 0.37 26.22 24.69
C ALA A 195 0.31 27.25 25.82
N ARG A 196 0.09 28.52 25.46
CA ARG A 196 -0.17 29.61 26.41
C ARG A 196 -1.59 29.54 26.92
#